data_AF-A0A1F7Z4Q4-F1
#
_entry.id   AF-A0A1F7Z4Q4-F1
#
_cell.length_a   1.000
_cell.length_b   1.000
_cell.length_c   1.000
_cell.angle_alpha   90.00
_cell.angle_beta   90.00
_cell.angle_gamma   90.00
#
_symmetry.space_group_name_H-M   'P 1'
#
loop_
_entity.id
_entity.type
_entity.pdbx_description
1 polymer ?
#
loop_
_entity_poly.entity_id
_entity_poly.type
_entity_poly.pdbx_seq_one_letter_code
_entity_poly.pdbx_strand_id
1 'polypeptide(L)'
;MPDIFKSKDSGVRSLKAPISEKPNIKIHKNAVQEIPVQLPHPHGHNFKDHTHNPLASFCYYPDYVQFINEDPEEKVILLIRRHPVSNLGWLFLVFLMILAPAFLPLFSFFDLLPLGFQSVLVMIWYLITFAIALEKFLTWFFHVNIVTDERIVEVDFVNLFYREITDANIDQIQDVTVEVGGAIRTYLHYGDVVIQTAAEVPKIEFEDVPNPDKVAKILRELRLEEEQEKLEGRVR
;
A
#
# COMPACT_ATOMS: atom_id res chain seq x y z
N MET A 1 30.44 16.08 -3.76
CA MET A 1 30.48 14.90 -4.65
C MET A 1 31.90 14.76 -5.17
N PRO A 2 32.55 13.59 -5.16
CA PRO A 2 33.88 13.44 -5.75
C PRO A 2 33.80 13.04 -7.24
N ASP A 3 34.62 13.73 -8.04
CA ASP A 3 34.80 13.58 -9.49
C ASP A 3 35.47 12.24 -9.86
N ILE A 4 34.84 11.47 -10.77
CA ILE A 4 35.25 10.10 -11.14
C ILE A 4 35.99 9.99 -12.49
N PHE A 5 36.26 11.09 -13.21
CA PHE A 5 36.88 10.96 -14.54
C PHE A 5 38.22 11.68 -14.69
N LYS A 6 39.28 10.87 -14.82
CA LYS A 6 40.64 11.29 -15.20
C LYS A 6 40.89 10.85 -16.64
N SER A 7 41.03 11.80 -17.58
CA SER A 7 41.39 11.50 -18.97
C SER A 7 42.91 11.41 -19.13
N LYS A 8 43.40 10.38 -19.82
CA LYS A 8 44.82 10.17 -20.13
C LYS A 8 45.10 10.74 -21.51
N ASP A 9 45.82 11.87 -21.55
CA ASP A 9 46.37 12.44 -22.77
C ASP A 9 47.29 11.44 -23.49
N SER A 10 47.05 11.24 -24.78
CA SER A 10 48.05 10.66 -25.68
C SER A 10 47.91 11.22 -27.10
N GLY A 11 48.89 12.06 -27.46
CA GLY A 11 49.54 12.04 -28.76
C GLY A 11 48.80 12.68 -29.94
N VAL A 12 49.04 13.97 -30.14
CA VAL A 12 48.79 14.67 -31.41
C VAL A 12 49.68 14.09 -32.52
N ARG A 13 49.08 13.63 -33.63
CA ARG A 13 49.79 13.46 -34.91
C ARG A 13 48.91 13.93 -36.07
N SER A 14 49.36 15.01 -36.70
CA SER A 14 48.75 15.67 -37.86
C SER A 14 49.00 14.89 -39.15
N LEU A 15 47.95 14.63 -39.93
CA LEU A 15 48.00 14.33 -41.37
C LEU A 15 46.80 15.02 -42.07
N LYS A 16 47.04 15.49 -43.30
CA LYS A 16 46.34 16.57 -44.03
C LYS A 16 45.26 16.03 -45.02
N ALA A 17 44.04 16.62 -45.00
CA ALA A 17 42.97 16.83 -46.02
C ALA A 17 42.66 15.76 -47.13
N PRO A 18 41.37 15.50 -47.54
CA PRO A 18 40.52 16.49 -48.23
C PRO A 18 39.01 16.47 -47.91
N ILE A 19 38.31 17.47 -48.47
CA ILE A 19 36.88 17.84 -48.35
C ILE A 19 35.94 16.69 -48.76
N SER A 20 34.93 16.39 -47.94
CA SER A 20 33.74 15.61 -48.30
C SER A 20 32.54 16.06 -47.46
N GLU A 21 31.36 16.01 -48.07
CA GLU A 21 30.10 16.70 -47.76
C GLU A 21 29.58 16.59 -46.31
N LYS A 22 28.94 17.66 -45.82
CA LYS A 22 28.12 17.62 -44.61
C LYS A 22 26.88 16.74 -44.85
N PRO A 23 26.66 15.64 -44.11
CA PRO A 23 25.42 14.90 -44.22
C PRO A 23 24.29 15.66 -43.50
N ASN A 24 23.23 15.94 -44.25
CA ASN A 24 21.97 16.47 -43.77
C ASN A 24 21.22 15.37 -43.00
N ILE A 25 21.37 15.32 -41.67
CA ILE A 25 20.67 14.37 -40.83
C ILE A 25 19.25 14.90 -40.58
N LYS A 26 18.29 14.39 -41.38
CA LYS A 26 16.86 14.53 -41.12
C LYS A 26 16.52 13.79 -39.83
N ILE A 27 16.06 14.49 -38.81
CA ILE A 27 15.49 13.87 -37.60
C ILE A 27 14.21 13.14 -38.02
N HIS A 28 14.27 11.82 -38.08
CA HIS A 28 13.07 10.98 -38.13
C HIS A 28 12.40 11.08 -36.76
N LYS A 29 11.25 11.76 -36.71
CA LYS A 29 10.28 11.57 -35.62
C LYS A 29 9.77 10.14 -35.73
N ASN A 30 10.43 9.21 -35.05
CA ASN A 30 9.83 7.91 -34.82
C ASN A 30 8.66 8.12 -33.86
N ALA A 31 7.46 7.98 -34.41
CA ALA A 31 6.23 7.89 -33.66
C ALA A 31 6.40 6.79 -32.60
N VAL A 32 6.31 7.18 -31.33
CA VAL A 32 6.01 6.26 -30.25
C VAL A 32 4.63 5.70 -30.61
N GLN A 33 4.58 4.43 -30.99
CA GLN A 33 3.31 3.71 -31.07
C GLN A 33 2.73 3.69 -29.66
N GLU A 34 1.78 4.56 -29.41
CA GLU A 34 0.85 4.45 -28.29
C GLU A 34 0.15 3.11 -28.44
N ILE A 35 0.54 2.13 -27.63
CA ILE A 35 -0.23 0.91 -27.45
C ILE A 35 -1.45 1.35 -26.64
N PRO A 36 -2.68 1.33 -27.18
CA PRO A 36 -3.85 1.65 -26.38
C PRO A 36 -4.00 0.53 -25.36
N VAL A 37 -3.65 0.80 -24.11
CA VAL A 37 -3.94 -0.11 -23.00
C VAL A 37 -5.41 0.10 -22.67
N GLN A 38 -6.28 -0.64 -23.36
CA GLN A 38 -7.68 -0.73 -22.98
C GLN A 38 -7.76 -1.41 -21.60
N LEU A 39 -8.13 -0.64 -20.58
CA LEU A 39 -8.57 -1.22 -19.32
C LEU A 39 -9.80 -2.08 -19.58
N PRO A 40 -9.89 -3.30 -19.02
CA PRO A 40 -10.97 -4.21 -19.36
C PRO A 40 -12.31 -3.61 -18.92
N HIS A 41 -13.22 -3.48 -19.88
CA HIS A 41 -14.61 -3.08 -19.63
C HIS A 41 -15.29 -4.03 -18.62
N PRO A 42 -16.28 -3.55 -17.86
CA PRO A 42 -16.81 -4.21 -16.66
C PRO A 42 -17.68 -5.44 -16.97
N HIS A 43 -17.57 -6.01 -18.16
CA HIS A 43 -18.35 -7.16 -18.59
C HIS A 43 -17.42 -8.32 -18.90
N GLY A 44 -17.25 -9.18 -17.89
CA GLY A 44 -16.95 -10.59 -18.10
C GLY A 44 -15.51 -10.90 -18.49
N HIS A 45 -14.54 -10.54 -17.66
CA HIS A 45 -13.26 -11.24 -17.66
C HIS A 45 -12.84 -11.56 -16.22
N ASN A 46 -12.48 -12.83 -16.02
CA ASN A 46 -11.90 -13.36 -14.80
C ASN A 46 -10.56 -12.63 -14.55
N PHE A 47 -10.62 -11.47 -13.87
CA PHE A 47 -9.43 -10.72 -13.50
C PHE A 47 -8.59 -11.61 -12.59
N LYS A 48 -7.30 -11.79 -12.91
CA LYS A 48 -6.41 -12.72 -12.18
C LYS A 48 -6.33 -12.46 -10.67
N ASP A 49 -6.71 -11.27 -10.22
CA ASP A 49 -6.67 -10.83 -8.84
C ASP A 49 -8.09 -10.52 -8.27
N HIS A 50 -9.17 -10.97 -8.94
CA HIS A 50 -10.54 -10.92 -8.40
C HIS A 50 -10.78 -12.13 -7.49
N THR A 51 -11.24 -11.88 -6.26
CA THR A 51 -11.42 -12.92 -5.25
C THR A 51 -12.70 -12.67 -4.46
N HIS A 52 -13.57 -13.67 -4.37
CA HIS A 52 -14.80 -13.60 -3.55
C HIS A 52 -14.56 -13.88 -2.05
N ASN A 53 -13.31 -14.12 -1.64
CA ASN A 53 -12.98 -14.34 -0.23
C ASN A 53 -13.08 -13.01 0.52
N PRO A 54 -13.98 -12.87 1.52
CA PRO A 54 -14.13 -11.63 2.29
C PRO A 54 -12.86 -11.26 3.09
N LEU A 55 -11.95 -12.22 3.27
CA LEU A 55 -10.67 -12.05 3.95
C LEU A 55 -9.49 -11.77 3.00
N ALA A 56 -9.74 -11.61 1.70
CA ALA A 56 -8.67 -11.28 0.76
C ALA A 56 -8.07 -9.91 1.08
N SER A 57 -6.74 -9.85 1.15
CA SER A 57 -6.01 -8.59 1.36
C SER A 57 -5.92 -7.73 0.10
N PHE A 58 -6.22 -8.31 -1.06
CA PHE A 58 -6.24 -7.63 -2.35
C PHE A 58 -7.42 -8.17 -3.15
N CYS A 59 -8.34 -7.29 -3.54
CA CYS A 59 -9.48 -7.64 -4.37
C CYS A 59 -9.64 -6.61 -5.48
N TYR A 60 -9.51 -7.07 -6.73
CA TYR A 60 -9.73 -6.27 -7.92
C TYR A 60 -11.20 -6.41 -8.37
N TYR A 61 -11.91 -5.28 -8.48
CA TYR A 61 -13.38 -5.18 -8.71
C TYR A 61 -14.22 -6.07 -7.77
N PRO A 62 -14.49 -5.66 -6.52
CA PRO A 62 -15.38 -6.41 -5.65
C PRO A 62 -16.86 -6.25 -6.07
N ASP A 63 -17.61 -7.36 -6.18
CA ASP A 63 -19.01 -7.33 -6.65
C ASP A 63 -20.03 -6.77 -5.64
N TYR A 64 -19.70 -6.73 -4.34
CA TYR A 64 -20.66 -6.48 -3.26
C TYR A 64 -20.09 -5.59 -2.15
N VAL A 65 -19.44 -4.50 -2.51
CA VAL A 65 -18.97 -3.54 -1.49
C VAL A 65 -19.71 -2.24 -1.71
N GLN A 66 -20.51 -1.88 -0.71
CA GLN A 66 -21.26 -0.63 -0.68
C GLN A 66 -20.63 0.28 0.37
N PHE A 67 -20.38 1.55 0.02
CA PHE A 67 -19.82 2.53 0.94
C PHE A 67 -20.84 3.60 1.31
N ILE A 68 -20.62 4.23 2.47
CA ILE A 68 -21.44 5.37 2.91
C ILE A 68 -21.07 6.56 2.01
N ASN A 69 -22.06 7.13 1.31
CA ASN A 69 -21.92 8.18 0.29
C ASN A 69 -21.33 7.73 -1.06
N GLU A 70 -21.50 6.45 -1.44
CA GLU A 70 -21.17 5.99 -2.79
C GLU A 70 -22.11 6.63 -3.82
N ASP A 71 -21.54 7.28 -4.84
CA ASP A 71 -22.33 7.75 -5.97
C ASP A 71 -22.83 6.54 -6.77
N PRO A 72 -24.10 6.51 -7.22
CA PRO A 72 -24.70 5.33 -7.84
C PRO A 72 -24.05 4.91 -9.17
N GLU A 73 -23.17 5.73 -9.73
CA GLU A 73 -22.37 5.42 -10.92
C GLU A 73 -20.87 5.20 -10.64
N GLU A 74 -20.42 5.38 -9.39
CA GLU A 74 -19.02 5.18 -8.95
C GLU A 74 -18.72 3.67 -8.92
N LYS A 75 -17.54 3.29 -9.45
CA LYS A 75 -17.12 1.89 -9.51
C LYS A 75 -15.91 1.66 -8.64
N VAL A 76 -16.04 0.69 -7.74
CA VAL A 76 -14.94 0.22 -6.90
C VAL A 76 -13.97 -0.60 -7.74
N ILE A 77 -12.77 -0.06 -7.97
CA ILE A 77 -11.73 -0.71 -8.79
C ILE A 77 -10.89 -1.64 -7.92
N LEU A 78 -10.54 -1.20 -6.71
CA LEU A 78 -9.62 -1.93 -5.86
C LEU A 78 -10.01 -1.82 -4.39
N LEU A 79 -10.09 -2.97 -3.72
CA LEU A 79 -10.19 -3.07 -2.27
C LEU A 79 -8.91 -3.73 -1.73
N ILE A 80 -8.23 -3.01 -0.87
CA ILE A 80 -6.98 -3.42 -0.24
C ILE A 80 -7.22 -3.55 1.27
N ARG A 81 -6.71 -4.64 1.85
CA ARG A 81 -6.52 -4.75 3.30
C ARG A 81 -5.05 -4.97 3.62
N ARG A 82 -4.71 -4.65 4.86
CA ARG A 82 -3.39 -4.87 5.41
C ARG A 82 -2.98 -6.35 5.30
N HIS A 83 -1.73 -6.59 4.94
CA HIS A 83 -1.22 -7.94 4.73
C HIS A 83 -1.21 -8.74 6.05
N PRO A 84 -1.60 -10.03 6.07
CA PRO A 84 -1.68 -10.80 7.31
C PRO A 84 -0.34 -10.98 8.04
N VAL A 85 0.80 -10.82 7.35
CA VAL A 85 2.13 -10.87 7.99
C VAL A 85 2.34 -9.70 8.96
N SER A 86 1.69 -8.56 8.76
CA SER A 86 1.81 -7.45 9.73
C SER A 86 1.33 -7.87 11.13
N ASN A 87 0.47 -8.88 11.22
CA ASN A 87 0.01 -9.41 12.49
C ASN A 87 1.08 -10.16 13.28
N LEU A 88 2.14 -10.64 12.63
CA LEU A 88 3.12 -11.52 13.26
C LEU A 88 3.85 -10.85 14.45
N GLY A 89 4.09 -9.53 14.36
CA GLY A 89 4.76 -8.77 15.41
C GLY A 89 3.96 -8.72 16.71
N TRP A 90 2.69 -8.32 16.64
CA TRP A 90 1.83 -8.25 17.83
C TRP A 90 1.39 -9.65 18.29
N LEU A 91 1.22 -10.62 17.38
CA LEU A 91 0.95 -12.01 17.73
C LEU A 91 2.10 -12.63 18.54
N PHE A 92 3.35 -12.33 18.20
CA PHE A 92 4.51 -12.79 18.96
C PHE A 92 4.51 -12.20 20.39
N LEU A 93 4.15 -10.92 20.54
CA LEU A 93 4.02 -10.28 21.85
C LEU A 93 2.89 -10.90 22.67
N VAL A 94 1.71 -11.13 22.08
CA VAL A 94 0.58 -11.81 22.73
C VAL A 94 0.98 -13.23 23.13
N PHE A 95 1.68 -13.97 22.28
CA PHE A 95 2.18 -15.30 22.59
C PHE A 95 3.13 -15.28 23.80
N LEU A 96 4.03 -14.30 23.88
CA LEU A 96 4.90 -14.12 25.05
C LEU A 96 4.11 -13.78 26.32
N MET A 97 3.07 -12.93 26.21
CA MET A 97 2.18 -12.61 27.32
C MET A 97 1.40 -13.82 27.81
N ILE A 98 0.95 -14.71 26.91
CA ILE A 98 0.28 -15.97 27.28
C ILE A 98 1.24 -16.89 28.05
N LEU A 99 2.52 -16.90 27.68
CA LEU A 99 3.53 -17.72 28.35
C LEU A 99 4.00 -17.13 29.70
N ALA A 100 3.87 -15.82 29.90
CA ALA A 100 4.38 -15.12 31.08
C ALA A 100 3.91 -15.72 32.44
N PRO A 101 2.63 -16.09 32.62
CA PRO A 101 2.16 -16.71 33.87
C PRO A 101 2.87 -18.03 34.22
N ALA A 102 3.35 -18.78 33.23
CA ALA A 102 4.06 -20.04 33.45
C ALA A 102 5.40 -19.85 34.19
N PHE A 103 5.98 -18.65 34.10
CA PHE A 103 7.22 -18.29 34.79
C PHE A 103 7.01 -17.65 36.16
N LEU A 104 5.77 -17.31 36.53
CA LEU A 104 5.47 -16.70 37.84
C LEU A 104 5.93 -17.52 39.05
N PRO A 105 5.84 -18.87 39.05
CA PRO A 105 6.34 -19.69 40.17
C PRO A 105 7.86 -19.65 40.36
N LEU A 106 8.63 -19.11 39.40
CA LEU A 106 10.07 -18.91 39.59
C LEU A 106 10.38 -17.76 40.56
N PHE A 107 9.39 -16.92 40.86
CA PHE A 107 9.58 -15.76 41.73
C PHE A 107 9.04 -16.04 43.13
N SER A 108 9.93 -16.00 44.13
CA SER A 108 9.59 -16.34 45.52
C SER A 108 8.51 -15.46 46.16
N PHE A 109 8.25 -14.26 45.63
CA PHE A 109 7.16 -13.41 46.13
C PHE A 109 5.77 -13.93 45.75
N PHE A 110 5.66 -14.71 44.67
CA PHE A 110 4.37 -15.23 44.21
C PHE A 110 3.85 -16.31 45.15
N ASP A 111 4.75 -17.12 45.71
CA ASP A 111 4.44 -18.18 46.69
C ASP A 111 3.96 -17.63 48.04
N LEU A 112 4.22 -16.35 48.35
CA LEU A 112 3.68 -15.71 49.55
C LEU A 112 2.18 -15.42 49.46
N LEU A 113 1.60 -15.38 48.26
CA LEU A 113 0.18 -15.09 48.06
C LEU A 113 -0.69 -16.33 48.32
N PRO A 114 -1.89 -16.19 48.90
CA PRO A 114 -2.85 -17.28 48.98
C PRO A 114 -3.23 -17.79 47.58
N LEU A 115 -3.43 -19.10 47.44
CA LEU A 115 -3.74 -19.76 46.16
C LEU A 115 -4.94 -19.11 45.42
N GLY A 116 -5.95 -18.67 46.16
CA GLY A 116 -7.11 -17.95 45.60
C GLY A 116 -6.70 -16.64 44.91
N PHE A 117 -5.84 -15.84 45.53
CA PHE A 117 -5.34 -14.59 44.94
C PHE A 117 -4.46 -14.84 43.71
N GLN A 118 -3.60 -15.87 43.75
CA GLN A 118 -2.77 -16.26 42.60
C GLN A 118 -3.64 -16.59 41.38
N SER A 119 -4.70 -17.39 41.58
CA SER A 119 -5.63 -17.76 40.50
C SER A 119 -6.36 -16.57 39.88
N VAL A 120 -6.80 -15.61 40.72
CA VAL A 120 -7.49 -14.40 40.27
C VAL A 120 -6.54 -13.50 39.47
N LEU A 121 -5.29 -13.35 39.91
CA LEU A 121 -4.27 -12.56 39.19
C LEU A 121 -3.97 -13.14 37.81
N VAL A 122 -3.79 -14.46 37.72
CA VAL A 122 -3.57 -15.15 36.45
C VAL A 122 -4.79 -15.00 35.53
N MET A 123 -6.01 -15.07 36.06
CA MET A 123 -7.23 -14.88 35.28
C MET A 123 -7.35 -13.44 34.75
N ILE A 124 -7.07 -12.44 35.57
CA ILE A 124 -7.03 -11.02 35.16
C ILE A 124 -5.96 -10.81 34.08
N TRP A 125 -4.78 -11.41 34.23
CA TRP A 125 -3.72 -11.33 33.25
C TRP A 125 -4.14 -11.87 31.87
N TYR A 126 -4.78 -13.06 31.85
CA TYR A 126 -5.29 -13.61 30.59
C TYR A 126 -6.42 -12.75 30.01
N LEU A 127 -7.27 -12.16 30.84
CA LEU A 127 -8.32 -11.26 30.36
C LEU A 127 -7.73 -10.00 29.69
N ILE A 128 -6.70 -9.39 30.28
CA ILE A 128 -5.99 -8.25 29.70
C ILE A 128 -5.28 -8.66 28.40
N THR A 129 -4.61 -9.80 28.40
CA THR A 129 -3.92 -10.33 27.21
C THR A 129 -4.91 -10.57 26.07
N PHE A 130 -6.07 -11.14 26.38
CA PHE A 130 -7.15 -11.35 25.42
C PHE A 130 -7.72 -10.02 24.89
N ALA A 131 -7.95 -9.04 25.76
CA ALA A 131 -8.44 -7.73 25.35
C ALA A 131 -7.48 -7.03 24.37
N ILE A 132 -6.18 -7.06 24.65
CA ILE A 132 -5.15 -6.49 23.76
C ILE A 132 -5.10 -7.25 22.43
N ALA A 133 -5.14 -8.58 22.46
CA ALA A 133 -5.14 -9.39 21.25
C ALA A 133 -6.37 -9.12 20.38
N LEU A 134 -7.53 -8.99 21.01
CA LEU A 134 -8.79 -8.67 20.35
C LEU A 134 -8.77 -7.27 19.74
N GLU A 135 -8.30 -6.26 20.49
CA GLU A 135 -8.16 -4.88 19.98
C GLU A 135 -7.28 -4.85 18.73
N LYS A 136 -6.07 -5.42 18.79
CA LYS A 136 -5.16 -5.45 17.64
C LYS A 136 -5.72 -6.22 16.45
N PHE A 137 -6.42 -7.32 16.69
CA PHE A 137 -7.09 -8.08 15.64
C PHE A 137 -8.22 -7.26 14.98
N LEU A 138 -9.06 -6.58 15.76
CA LEU A 138 -10.16 -5.77 15.23
C LEU A 138 -9.65 -4.58 14.43
N THR A 139 -8.68 -3.84 14.98
CA THR A 139 -7.97 -2.75 14.30
C THR A 139 -7.47 -3.25 12.94
N TRP A 140 -6.63 -4.29 12.91
CA TRP A 140 -6.15 -4.89 11.65
C TRP A 140 -7.27 -5.35 10.69
N PHE A 141 -8.34 -5.94 11.22
CA PHE A 141 -9.43 -6.48 10.41
C PHE A 141 -10.32 -5.41 9.77
N PHE A 142 -10.52 -4.29 10.46
CA PHE A 142 -11.40 -3.21 10.03
C PHE A 142 -10.68 -2.11 9.25
N HIS A 143 -9.35 -2.02 9.27
CA HIS A 143 -8.62 -1.17 8.33
C HIS A 143 -8.81 -1.67 6.91
N VAL A 144 -9.34 -0.79 6.06
CA VAL A 144 -9.66 -1.06 4.67
C VAL A 144 -9.33 0.19 3.86
N ASN A 145 -8.63 -0.04 2.75
CA ASN A 145 -8.31 0.98 1.75
C ASN A 145 -9.05 0.66 0.47
N ILE A 146 -9.72 1.67 -0.07
CA ILE A 146 -10.64 1.56 -1.19
C ILE A 146 -10.19 2.55 -2.26
N VAL A 147 -10.11 2.09 -3.50
CA VAL A 147 -9.83 2.91 -4.67
C VAL A 147 -10.97 2.73 -5.65
N THR A 148 -11.63 3.84 -6.00
CA THR A 148 -12.69 3.89 -7.00
C THR A 148 -12.17 4.52 -8.29
N ASP A 149 -13.05 4.76 -9.27
CA ASP A 149 -12.74 5.53 -10.48
C ASP A 149 -12.63 7.04 -10.22
N GLU A 150 -13.32 7.57 -9.20
CA GLU A 150 -13.29 9.02 -8.93
C GLU A 150 -12.36 9.41 -7.76
N ARG A 151 -12.26 8.56 -6.72
CA ARG A 151 -11.55 8.91 -5.49
C ARG A 151 -10.93 7.70 -4.78
N ILE A 152 -10.16 8.03 -3.76
CA ILE A 152 -9.55 7.09 -2.84
C ILE A 152 -10.17 7.32 -1.47
N VAL A 153 -10.57 6.24 -0.81
CA VAL A 153 -11.12 6.26 0.55
C VAL A 153 -10.30 5.35 1.44
N GLU A 154 -9.68 5.93 2.45
CA GLU A 154 -9.02 5.24 3.55
C GLU A 154 -9.95 5.21 4.75
N VAL A 155 -10.13 4.01 5.32
CA VAL A 155 -10.88 3.82 6.55
C VAL A 155 -9.94 3.33 7.63
N ASP A 156 -9.59 4.23 8.53
CA ASP A 156 -8.67 3.98 9.64
C ASP A 156 -9.42 3.84 10.98
N PHE A 157 -8.99 2.88 11.80
CA PHE A 157 -9.55 2.61 13.13
C PHE A 157 -8.45 2.77 14.19
N VAL A 158 -8.29 3.99 14.72
CA VAL A 158 -7.31 4.28 15.78
C VAL A 158 -7.59 3.43 17.03
N ASN A 159 -8.87 3.28 17.38
CA ASN A 159 -9.35 2.40 18.44
C ASN A 159 -10.73 1.83 18.07
N LEU A 160 -11.23 0.85 18.85
CA LEU A 160 -12.58 0.28 18.65
C LEU A 160 -13.72 1.31 18.66
N PHE A 161 -13.50 2.49 19.26
CA PHE A 161 -14.52 3.53 19.42
C PHE A 161 -14.28 4.77 18.55
N TYR A 162 -13.14 4.84 17.85
CA TYR A 162 -12.78 5.99 17.03
C TYR A 162 -12.30 5.52 15.67
N ARG A 163 -13.05 5.95 14.65
CA ARG A 163 -12.77 5.69 13.23
C ARG A 163 -12.53 7.03 12.55
N GLU A 164 -11.50 7.08 11.74
CA GLU A 164 -11.20 8.16 10.83
C GLU A 164 -11.50 7.69 9.40
N ILE A 165 -12.09 8.57 8.59
CA ILE A 165 -12.38 8.32 7.18
C ILE A 165 -11.70 9.45 6.45
N THR A 166 -10.81 9.10 5.53
CA THR A 166 -10.10 10.06 4.71
C THR A 166 -10.43 9.76 3.26
N ASP A 167 -10.99 10.75 2.58
CA ASP A 167 -11.24 10.70 1.15
C ASP A 167 -10.41 11.74 0.40
N ALA A 168 -9.92 11.36 -0.77
CA ALA A 168 -9.26 12.27 -1.70
C ALA A 168 -9.56 11.87 -3.13
N ASN A 169 -9.92 12.86 -3.96
CA ASN A 169 -10.21 12.62 -5.36
C ASN A 169 -8.94 12.24 -6.13
N ILE A 170 -9.09 11.41 -7.16
CA ILE A 170 -7.97 10.91 -7.96
C ILE A 170 -7.24 12.04 -8.69
N ASP A 171 -7.97 13.08 -9.09
CA ASP A 171 -7.44 14.26 -9.72
C ASP A 171 -6.55 15.13 -8.82
N GLN A 172 -6.70 15.01 -7.50
CA GLN A 172 -5.91 15.74 -6.51
C GLN A 172 -4.60 15.02 -6.17
N ILE A 173 -4.41 13.78 -6.63
CA ILE A 173 -3.19 13.00 -6.40
C ILE A 173 -2.01 13.62 -7.13
N GLN A 174 -1.00 14.01 -6.37
CA GLN A 174 0.22 14.65 -6.88
C GLN A 174 1.32 13.62 -7.15
N ASP A 175 1.54 12.71 -6.21
CA ASP A 175 2.57 11.67 -6.32
C ASP A 175 2.18 10.40 -5.57
N VAL A 176 2.70 9.27 -6.06
CA VAL A 176 2.53 7.95 -5.44
C VAL A 176 3.91 7.32 -5.27
N THR A 177 4.34 7.23 -4.02
CA THR A 177 5.62 6.66 -3.61
C THR A 177 5.41 5.29 -2.96
N VAL A 178 6.28 4.34 -3.27
CA VAL A 178 6.28 2.99 -2.69
C VAL A 178 7.45 2.87 -1.71
N GLU A 179 7.15 2.50 -0.47
CA GLU A 179 8.15 2.32 0.59
C GLU A 179 8.19 0.85 1.04
N VAL A 180 9.26 0.14 0.66
CA VAL A 180 9.49 -1.25 1.09
C VAL A 180 10.75 -1.31 1.94
N GLY A 181 10.57 -1.39 3.26
CA GLY A 181 11.66 -1.41 4.23
C GLY A 181 12.15 -2.82 4.60
N GLY A 182 13.40 -3.15 4.27
CA GLY A 182 14.10 -4.33 4.80
C GLY A 182 13.86 -5.65 4.04
N ALA A 183 14.74 -6.63 4.27
CA ALA A 183 14.80 -7.86 3.48
C ALA A 183 13.53 -8.73 3.59
N ILE A 184 12.89 -8.75 4.76
CA ILE A 184 11.68 -9.56 5.02
C ILE A 184 10.50 -9.02 4.22
N ARG A 185 10.30 -7.69 4.20
CA ARG A 185 9.23 -7.03 3.46
C ARG A 185 9.39 -7.23 1.95
N THR A 186 10.61 -7.10 1.44
CA THR A 186 10.91 -7.36 0.01
C THR A 186 10.66 -8.82 -0.36
N TYR A 187 11.04 -9.78 0.49
CA TYR A 187 10.85 -11.20 0.21
C TYR A 187 9.38 -11.62 0.22
N LEU A 188 8.58 -11.03 1.11
CA LEU A 188 7.14 -11.31 1.23
C LEU A 188 6.27 -10.39 0.37
N HIS A 189 6.88 -9.54 -0.46
CA HIS A 189 6.21 -8.61 -1.38
C HIS A 189 5.11 -7.75 -0.73
N TYR A 190 5.37 -7.22 0.46
CA TYR A 190 4.47 -6.25 1.11
C TYR A 190 5.23 -4.99 1.53
N GLY A 191 4.54 -3.87 1.60
CA GLY A 191 5.12 -2.58 1.99
C GLY A 191 4.08 -1.48 1.98
N ASP A 192 4.54 -0.25 2.12
CA ASP A 192 3.67 0.90 2.32
C ASP A 192 3.56 1.70 1.01
N VAL A 193 2.37 2.25 0.73
CA VAL A 193 2.14 3.14 -0.42
C VAL A 193 1.74 4.51 0.11
N VAL A 194 2.60 5.49 -0.13
CA VAL A 194 2.42 6.87 0.30
C VAL A 194 1.88 7.68 -0.86
N ILE A 195 0.69 8.24 -0.68
CA ILE A 195 -0.02 9.05 -1.67
C ILE A 195 -0.01 10.49 -1.18
N GLN A 196 0.59 11.38 -1.97
CA GLN A 196 0.57 12.81 -1.70
C GLN A 196 -0.55 13.44 -2.50
N THR A 197 -1.38 14.24 -1.83
CA THR A 197 -2.53 14.89 -2.47
C THR A 197 -2.49 16.40 -2.26
N ALA A 198 -3.20 17.13 -3.11
CA ALA A 198 -3.50 18.54 -2.92
C ALA A 198 -4.85 18.76 -2.18
N ALA A 199 -5.41 17.73 -1.58
CA ALA A 199 -6.67 17.77 -0.83
C ALA A 199 -6.51 18.41 0.56
N GLU A 200 -7.57 18.42 1.35
CA GLU A 200 -7.52 18.85 2.77
C GLU A 200 -6.53 17.98 3.57
N VAL A 201 -6.47 16.69 3.26
CA VAL A 201 -5.48 15.76 3.84
C VAL A 201 -4.31 15.60 2.87
N PRO A 202 -3.13 16.18 3.17
CA PRO A 202 -2.03 16.27 2.21
C PRO A 202 -1.32 14.93 1.95
N LYS A 203 -1.51 13.95 2.83
CA LYS A 203 -0.82 12.66 2.79
C LYS A 203 -1.76 11.54 3.25
N ILE A 204 -1.88 10.52 2.41
CA ILE A 204 -2.63 9.28 2.66
C ILE A 204 -1.63 8.12 2.62
N GLU A 205 -1.69 7.20 3.57
CA GLU A 205 -0.68 6.15 3.74
C GLU A 205 -1.31 4.76 3.80
N PHE A 206 -1.18 4.00 2.73
CA PHE A 206 -1.62 2.61 2.78
C PHE A 206 -0.54 1.74 3.43
N GLU A 207 -0.77 1.33 4.68
CA GLU A 207 0.17 0.52 5.44
C GLU A 207 0.12 -0.99 5.12
N ASP A 208 1.29 -1.63 5.09
CA ASP A 208 1.55 -3.06 4.84
C ASP A 208 0.65 -3.67 3.73
N VAL A 209 0.59 -3.01 2.58
CA VAL A 209 -0.18 -3.44 1.41
C VAL A 209 0.50 -4.63 0.71
N PRO A 210 -0.27 -5.65 0.28
CA PRO A 210 0.24 -6.70 -0.61
C PRO A 210 0.58 -6.13 -1.99
N ASN A 211 1.79 -6.42 -2.48
CA ASN A 211 2.30 -5.97 -3.78
C ASN A 211 2.16 -4.45 -3.99
N PRO A 212 2.86 -3.61 -3.21
CA PRO A 212 2.71 -2.16 -3.27
C PRO A 212 3.05 -1.58 -4.65
N ASP A 213 3.97 -2.21 -5.38
CA ASP A 213 4.30 -1.83 -6.77
C ASP A 213 3.09 -1.92 -7.72
N LYS A 214 2.25 -2.95 -7.57
CA LYS A 214 1.03 -3.12 -8.37
C LYS A 214 0.03 -2.03 -8.03
N VAL A 215 -0.18 -1.75 -6.74
CA VAL A 215 -1.10 -0.72 -6.28
C VAL A 215 -0.67 0.65 -6.78
N ALA A 216 0.61 1.00 -6.65
CA ALA A 216 1.11 2.26 -7.16
C ALA A 216 1.03 2.37 -8.69
N LYS A 217 1.17 1.26 -9.42
CA LYS A 217 0.94 1.25 -10.87
C LYS A 217 -0.52 1.55 -11.22
N ILE A 218 -1.47 0.88 -10.57
CA ILE A 218 -2.91 1.10 -10.76
C ILE A 218 -3.27 2.56 -10.46
N LEU A 219 -2.81 3.10 -9.32
CA LEU A 219 -3.08 4.50 -8.95
C LEU A 219 -2.56 5.51 -9.97
N ARG A 220 -1.37 5.27 -10.55
CA ARG A 220 -0.83 6.14 -11.60
C ARG A 220 -1.62 6.02 -12.91
N GLU A 221 -2.11 4.83 -13.24
CA GLU A 221 -2.96 4.62 -14.43
C GLU A 221 -4.30 5.35 -14.28
N LEU A 222 -4.95 5.23 -13.12
CA LEU A 222 -6.21 5.92 -12.83
C LEU A 222 -6.07 7.44 -12.89
N ARG A 223 -4.98 7.99 -12.34
CA ARG A 223 -4.71 9.42 -12.46
C ARG A 223 -4.61 9.89 -13.91
N LEU A 224 -3.94 9.12 -14.77
CA LEU A 224 -3.78 9.48 -16.19
C LEU A 224 -5.11 9.42 -16.94
N GLU A 225 -5.98 8.45 -16.60
CA GLU A 225 -7.32 8.33 -17.15
C GLU A 225 -8.18 9.53 -16.77
N GLU A 226 -8.21 9.90 -15.49
CA GLU A 226 -8.94 11.06 -14.98
C GLU A 226 -8.45 12.39 -15.63
N GLU A 227 -7.13 12.55 -15.81
CA GLU A 227 -6.59 13.69 -16.55
C GLU A 227 -7.04 13.72 -18.02
N GLN A 228 -7.14 12.57 -18.68
CA GLN A 228 -7.65 12.48 -20.07
C GLN A 228 -9.13 12.81 -20.16
N GLU A 229 -9.96 12.30 -19.24
CA GLU A 229 -11.39 12.60 -19.21
C GLU A 229 -11.64 14.10 -18.99
N LYS A 230 -10.79 14.76 -18.20
CA LYS A 230 -10.74 16.22 -18.04
C LYS A 230 -10.43 16.96 -19.32
N LEU A 231 -9.45 16.50 -20.08
CA LEU A 231 -9.09 17.12 -21.36
C LEU A 231 -10.16 16.91 -22.45
N GLU A 232 -10.82 15.76 -22.43
CA GLU A 232 -11.89 15.43 -23.37
C GLU A 232 -13.25 16.05 -22.99
N GLY A 233 -13.36 16.66 -21.81
CA GLY A 233 -14.60 17.23 -21.31
C GLY A 233 -15.66 16.17 -21.00
N ARG A 234 -15.23 14.94 -20.72
CA ARG A 234 -16.08 13.82 -20.28
C ARG A 234 -16.12 13.69 -18.75
N VAL A 235 -15.56 14.66 -18.03
CA VAL A 235 -15.65 14.76 -16.56
C VAL A 235 -17.11 14.72 -16.15
N ARG A 236 -17.40 13.83 -15.21
CA ARG A 236 -18.71 13.74 -14.56
C ARG A 236 -18.83 14.79 -13.47
#